data_AF-A0A8T9BZJ1-F1
#
_entry.id   AF-A0A8T9BZJ1-F1
#
_cell.length_a   1.000
_cell.length_b   1.000
_cell.length_c   1.000
_cell.angle_alpha   90.00
_cell.angle_beta   90.00
_cell.angle_gamma   90.00
#
_symmetry.space_group_name_H-M   'P 1'
#
loop_
_entity.id
_entity.type
_entity.pdbx_description
1 polymer ?
#
loop_
_entity_poly.entity_id
_entity_poly.type
_entity_poly.pdbx_seq_one_letter_code
_entity_poly.pdbx_strand_id
1 'polypeptide(L)'
;MANKTAFLIMDMQVGCLSGHALPPPFLPLLQRTLTSARSAAIPVIYITIAFRPGHPEISLQNATFGRAKQANLFVHGAPETAIHEAIRPEEGDILVEKKR
;
A
#
# COMPACT_ATOMS: atom_id res chain seq x y z
N MET A 1 -3.72 -2.68 29.69
CA MET A 1 -2.71 -1.79 29.07
C MET A 1 -3.04 -1.68 27.59
N ALA A 2 -3.03 -0.48 27.01
CA ALA A 2 -3.24 -0.34 25.57
C ALA A 2 -2.11 -1.07 24.82
N ASN A 3 -2.48 -1.91 23.86
CA ASN A 3 -1.53 -2.57 22.96
C ASN A 3 -0.76 -1.47 22.19
N LYS A 4 0.58 -1.45 22.29
CA LYS A 4 1.45 -0.45 21.66
C LYS A 4 1.99 -0.90 20.30
N THR A 5 1.38 -1.93 19.74
CA THR A 5 1.80 -2.55 18.49
C THR A 5 0.76 -2.30 17.42
N ALA A 6 1.19 -2.00 16.20
CA ALA A 6 0.37 -1.96 15.00
C ALA A 6 1.11 -2.70 13.88
N PHE A 7 0.36 -3.29 12.96
CA PHE A 7 0.92 -3.94 11.78
C PHE A 7 0.68 -3.07 10.55
N LEU A 8 1.77 -2.51 10.00
CA LEU A 8 1.71 -1.64 8.83
C LEU A 8 1.93 -2.45 7.55
N ILE A 9 1.00 -2.34 6.62
CA ILE A 9 1.11 -2.87 5.26
C ILE A 9 1.41 -1.70 4.34
N MET A 10 2.66 -1.58 3.89
CA MET A 10 3.11 -0.42 3.14
C MET A 10 3.27 -0.74 1.66
N ASP A 11 2.65 0.09 0.81
CA ASP A 11 2.86 0.13 -0.64
C ASP A 11 2.65 -1.23 -1.34
N MET A 12 1.78 -2.10 -0.80
CA MET A 12 1.36 -3.37 -1.41
C MET A 12 0.27 -3.17 -2.48
N GLN A 13 0.49 -2.18 -3.33
CA GLN A 13 -0.43 -1.80 -4.41
C GLN A 13 -0.04 -2.48 -5.73
N VAL A 14 -1.02 -2.69 -6.62
CA VAL A 14 -0.81 -3.35 -7.92
C VAL A 14 0.31 -2.67 -8.71
N GLY A 15 0.36 -1.33 -8.73
CA GLY A 15 1.40 -0.58 -9.41
C GLY A 15 2.80 -0.75 -8.83
N CYS A 16 2.90 -0.90 -7.51
CA CYS A 16 4.18 -1.11 -6.81
C CYS A 16 4.72 -2.52 -7.05
N LEU A 17 3.84 -3.50 -7.14
CA LEU A 17 4.19 -4.91 -7.38
C LEU A 17 4.39 -5.21 -8.87
N SER A 18 3.87 -4.37 -9.77
CA SER A 18 4.07 -4.51 -11.20
C SER A 18 5.55 -4.57 -11.56
N GLY A 19 5.94 -5.60 -12.32
CA GLY A 19 7.33 -5.84 -12.71
C GLY A 19 8.23 -6.44 -11.62
N HIS A 20 7.70 -6.74 -10.43
CA HIS A 20 8.44 -7.37 -9.33
C HIS A 20 7.88 -8.77 -9.04
N ALA A 21 8.71 -9.80 -9.25
CA ALA A 21 8.37 -11.15 -8.84
C ALA A 21 8.56 -11.28 -7.32
N LEU A 22 7.46 -11.36 -6.58
CA LEU A 22 7.52 -11.72 -5.17
C LEU A 22 7.93 -13.18 -5.03
N PRO A 23 8.71 -13.55 -4.01
CA PRO A 23 8.94 -14.96 -3.69
C PRO A 23 7.60 -15.69 -3.53
N PRO A 24 7.43 -16.92 -4.07
CA PRO A 24 6.17 -17.64 -3.99
C PRO A 24 5.50 -17.69 -2.61
N PRO A 25 6.23 -17.86 -1.48
CA PRO A 25 5.57 -17.91 -0.17
C PRO A 25 5.20 -16.53 0.40
N PHE A 26 5.61 -15.42 -0.21
CA PHE A 26 5.47 -14.09 0.40
C PHE A 26 4.00 -13.72 0.67
N LEU A 27 3.13 -13.80 -0.35
CA LEU A 27 1.71 -13.45 -0.21
C LEU A 27 0.97 -14.39 0.76
N PRO A 28 1.13 -15.73 0.70
CA PRO A 28 0.56 -16.63 1.70
C PRO A 28 1.02 -16.35 3.13
N LEU A 29 2.30 -16.01 3.32
CA LEU A 29 2.82 -15.65 4.65
C LEU A 29 2.19 -14.34 5.14
N LEU A 30 2.11 -13.33 4.27
CA LEU A 30 1.51 -12.04 4.61
C LEU A 30 0.03 -12.17 4.99
N GLN A 31 -0.73 -12.98 4.27
CA GLN A 31 -2.13 -13.32 4.61
C GLN A 31 -2.23 -13.93 6.01
N ARG A 32 -1.38 -14.91 6.32
CA ARG A 32 -1.37 -15.53 7.65
C ARG A 32 -1.01 -14.53 8.75
N THR A 33 -0.05 -13.64 8.50
CA THR A 33 0.32 -12.59 9.47
C THR A 33 -0.82 -11.61 9.71
N LEU A 34 -1.55 -11.20 8.66
CA LEU A 34 -2.74 -10.36 8.77
C LEU A 34 -3.80 -11.02 9.66
N THR A 35 -4.13 -12.28 9.40
CA THR A 35 -5.09 -13.05 10.22
C THR A 35 -4.66 -13.12 11.68
N SER A 36 -3.38 -13.37 11.94
CA SER A 36 -2.83 -13.42 13.31
C SER A 36 -2.87 -12.06 14.00
N ALA A 37 -2.55 -10.96 13.29
CA ALA A 37 -2.62 -9.61 13.84
C ALA A 37 -4.05 -9.25 14.27
N ARG A 38 -5.03 -9.51 13.40
CA ARG A 38 -6.46 -9.28 13.70
C ARG A 38 -6.94 -10.11 14.89
N SER A 39 -6.58 -11.41 14.92
CA SER A 39 -6.92 -12.31 16.04
C SER A 39 -6.33 -11.86 17.38
N ALA A 40 -5.20 -11.16 17.35
CA ALA A 40 -4.53 -10.60 18.52
C ALA A 40 -4.98 -9.17 18.87
N ALA A 41 -6.03 -8.65 18.20
CA ALA A 41 -6.48 -7.26 18.32
C ALA A 41 -5.34 -6.24 18.10
N ILE A 42 -4.40 -6.56 17.20
CA ILE A 42 -3.39 -5.63 16.72
C ILE A 42 -4.01 -4.84 15.55
N PRO A 43 -4.03 -3.49 15.60
CA PRO A 43 -4.49 -2.68 14.48
C PRO A 43 -3.68 -2.97 13.22
N VAL A 44 -4.38 -3.28 12.13
CA VAL A 44 -3.78 -3.39 10.79
C VAL A 44 -3.99 -2.06 10.07
N ILE A 45 -2.91 -1.49 9.56
CA ILE A 45 -2.90 -0.19 8.90
C ILE A 45 -2.30 -0.34 7.51
N TYR A 46 -3.10 -0.11 6.48
CA TYR A 46 -2.65 -0.07 5.09
C TYR A 46 -2.22 1.34 4.75
N ILE A 47 -0.98 1.48 4.28
CA ILE A 47 -0.43 2.72 3.77
C ILE A 47 -0.29 2.58 2.25
N THR A 48 -1.02 3.41 1.52
CA THR A 48 -1.00 3.43 0.05
C THR A 48 -0.51 4.76 -0.47
N ILE A 49 0.22 4.76 -1.58
CA ILE A 49 0.55 5.99 -2.30
C ILE A 49 -0.47 6.26 -3.40
N ALA A 50 -0.95 7.50 -3.44
CA ALA A 50 -1.62 8.02 -4.62
C ALA A 50 -1.40 9.53 -4.70
N PHE A 51 -1.40 10.10 -5.89
CA PHE A 51 -1.20 11.53 -6.12
C PHE A 51 -2.49 12.19 -6.58
N ARG A 52 -2.59 13.51 -6.39
CA ARG A 52 -3.67 14.27 -7.03
C ARG A 52 -3.42 14.34 -8.54
N PRO A 53 -4.48 14.51 -9.36
CA PRO A 53 -4.31 14.77 -10.79
C PRO A 53 -3.26 15.85 -11.07
N GLY A 54 -2.35 15.60 -12.00
CA GLY A 54 -1.21 16.49 -12.33
C GLY A 54 0.00 16.39 -11.39
N HIS A 55 -0.07 15.54 -10.36
CA HIS A 55 1.01 15.24 -9.41
C HIS A 55 1.66 16.49 -8.80
N PRO A 56 0.87 17.37 -8.16
CA PRO A 56 1.40 18.59 -7.52
C PRO A 56 2.40 18.26 -6.40
N GLU A 57 2.37 17.05 -5.84
CA GLU A 57 3.29 16.62 -4.79
C GLU A 57 4.65 16.16 -5.32
N ILE A 58 4.78 15.89 -6.61
CA ILE A 58 6.02 15.43 -7.23
C ILE A 58 6.78 16.62 -7.79
N SER A 59 7.88 16.95 -7.11
CA SER A 59 8.88 17.89 -7.62
C SER A 59 9.54 17.32 -8.87
N LEU A 60 9.91 18.19 -9.81
CA LEU A 60 10.66 17.83 -11.02
C LEU A 60 12.01 17.15 -10.70
N GLN A 61 12.54 17.39 -9.50
CA GLN A 61 13.81 16.80 -9.04
C GLN A 61 13.63 15.42 -8.37
N ASN A 62 12.40 14.92 -8.23
CA ASN A 62 12.15 13.63 -7.59
C ASN A 62 12.49 12.49 -8.57
N ALA A 63 13.65 11.86 -8.38
CA ALA A 63 14.10 10.76 -9.23
C ALA A 63 13.19 9.51 -9.14
N THR A 64 12.64 9.23 -7.96
CA THR A 64 11.82 8.04 -7.71
C THR A 64 10.45 8.14 -8.39
N PHE A 65 9.74 9.25 -8.17
CA PHE A 65 8.37 9.43 -8.68
C PHE A 65 8.30 10.26 -9.97
N GLY A 66 9.41 10.80 -10.47
CA GLY A 66 9.43 11.56 -11.72
C GLY A 66 8.89 10.77 -12.91
N ARG A 67 9.22 9.48 -13.00
CA ARG A 67 8.67 8.57 -14.02
C ARG A 67 7.17 8.34 -13.86
N ALA A 68 6.70 8.18 -12.62
CA ALA A 68 5.27 8.04 -12.34
C ALA A 68 4.48 9.27 -12.80
N LYS A 69 5.01 10.48 -12.55
CA LYS A 69 4.42 11.73 -13.07
C LYS A 69 4.37 11.75 -14.60
N GLN A 70 5.47 11.41 -15.26
CA GLN A 70 5.55 11.39 -16.73
C GLN A 70 4.56 10.40 -17.36
N ALA A 71 4.36 9.24 -16.72
CA ALA A 71 3.44 8.20 -17.16
C ALA A 71 2.01 8.35 -16.60
N ASN A 72 1.72 9.44 -15.88
CA ASN A 72 0.45 9.70 -15.20
C ASN A 72 -0.01 8.54 -14.29
N LEU A 73 0.92 7.90 -13.59
CA LEU A 73 0.67 6.75 -12.71
C LEU A 73 0.36 7.18 -11.28
N PHE A 74 -0.29 6.28 -10.55
CA PHE A 74 -0.68 6.42 -9.16
C PHE A 74 -1.58 7.63 -8.91
N VAL A 75 -2.44 8.00 -9.85
CA VAL A 75 -3.48 9.00 -9.61
C VAL A 75 -4.53 8.39 -8.66
N HIS A 76 -5.02 9.17 -7.69
CA HIS A 76 -6.06 8.71 -6.77
C HIS A 76 -7.23 8.04 -7.50
N GLY A 77 -7.58 6.83 -7.06
CA GLY A 77 -8.64 6.00 -7.64
C GLY A 77 -8.25 5.20 -8.88
N ALA A 78 -7.01 5.34 -9.39
CA ALA A 78 -6.55 4.57 -10.53
C ALA A 78 -6.27 3.10 -10.14
N PRO A 79 -6.44 2.11 -11.06
CA PRO A 79 -6.32 0.69 -10.73
C PRO A 79 -4.97 0.30 -10.10
N GLU A 80 -3.88 0.93 -10.51
CA GLU A 80 -2.55 0.69 -9.97
C GLU A 80 -2.40 1.14 -8.51
N THR A 81 -3.29 2.00 -8.01
CA THR A 81 -3.34 2.41 -6.60
C THR A 81 -4.08 1.40 -5.72
N ALA A 82 -4.77 0.43 -6.30
CA ALA A 82 -5.48 -0.59 -5.54
C ALA A 82 -4.50 -1.52 -4.80
N ILE A 83 -4.86 -1.92 -3.58
CA ILE A 83 -4.15 -2.93 -2.81
C ILE A 83 -4.30 -4.29 -3.52
N HIS A 84 -3.22 -5.08 -3.53
CA HIS A 84 -3.21 -6.40 -4.15
C HIS A 84 -4.31 -7.31 -3.58
N GLU A 85 -5.04 -8.02 -4.45
CA GLU A 85 -6.27 -8.73 -4.08
C GLU A 85 -6.08 -9.80 -3.00
N ALA A 86 -4.91 -10.44 -2.98
CA ALA A 86 -4.57 -11.47 -2.00
C ALA A 86 -4.58 -10.94 -0.55
N ILE A 87 -4.45 -9.64 -0.34
CA ILE A 87 -4.34 -9.04 1.00
C ILE A 87 -5.31 -7.88 1.20
N ARG A 88 -6.50 -7.96 0.59
CA ARG A 88 -7.54 -6.92 0.69
C ARG A 88 -7.80 -6.54 2.16
N PRO A 89 -7.97 -5.24 2.45
CA PRO A 89 -8.41 -4.80 3.77
C PRO A 89 -9.76 -5.42 4.15
N GLU A 90 -9.93 -5.68 5.44
CA GLU A 90 -11.16 -6.13 6.07
C GLU A 90 -11.82 -4.98 6.85
N GLU A 91 -13.07 -5.17 7.28
CA GLU A 91 -13.75 -4.21 8.13
C GLU A 91 -12.99 -4.00 9.45
N GLY A 92 -12.77 -2.74 9.82
CA GLY A 92 -11.99 -2.36 11.00
C GLY A 92 -10.50 -2.13 10.73
N ASP A 93 -9.97 -2.50 9.57
CA ASP A 93 -8.63 -2.09 9.15
C ASP A 93 -8.60 -0.58 8.84
N ILE A 94 -7.43 0.04 9.06
CA ILE A 94 -7.23 1.47 8.82
C ILE A 94 -6.56 1.64 7.46
N LEU A 95 -7.10 2.52 6.61
CA LEU A 95 -6.51 2.88 5.33
C LEU A 95 -5.98 4.32 5.39
N VAL A 96 -4.71 4.49 5.06
CA VAL A 96 -4.06 5.80 4.97
C VAL A 96 -3.48 5.96 3.58
N GLU A 97 -4.04 6.90 2.83
CA GLU A 97 -3.48 7.30 1.55
C GLU A 97 -2.44 8.42 1.77
N LYS A 98 -1.17 8.11 1.54
CA LYS A 98 -0.08 9.08 1.59
C LYS A 98 0.17 9.73 0.23
N LYS A 99 0.57 11.00 0.27
CA LYS A 99 1.06 11.74 -0.90
C LYS A 99 2.59 11.82 -0.96
N ARG A 100 3.26 11.52 0.17
CA ARG A 100 4.69 11.26 0.35
C ARG A 100 4.90 10.51 1.66
#